data_AF-K3WRZ2-F1
#
_entry.id   AF-K3WRZ2-F1
#
_cell.length_a   1.000
_cell.length_b   1.000
_cell.length_c   1.000
_cell.angle_alpha   90.00
_cell.angle_beta   90.00
_cell.angle_gamma   90.00
#
_symmetry.space_group_name_H-M   'P 1'
#
loop_
_entity.id
_entity.type
_entity.pdbx_description
1 polymer ?
#
loop_
_entity_poly.entity_id
_entity_poly.type
_entity_poly.pdbx_seq_one_letter_code
_entity_poly.pdbx_strand_id
1 'polypeptide(L)'
;MRFRRDMDELMNVHVERQVEPNPSRNDIMDWDGEYTLQDVMDANGLVEATTPPTGNCQFYAVAEAMLQITQDDKANEKLLEATAGRIKQSMDAAARLNFDLEFPEGTHMGILEALGRGDQKMKPKERKTEVLNYFKDIASSSSSRSSTLPRSVWGGSESLRMAAKALQKKIFVLIET
;
A
#
# COMPACT_ATOMS: atom_id res chain seq x y z
N MET A 1 26.46 -26.96 -19.66
CA MET A 1 25.39 -27.83 -19.12
C MET A 1 25.56 -27.85 -17.60
N ARG A 2 24.59 -27.58 -16.73
CA ARG A 2 23.18 -27.23 -16.86
C ARG A 2 22.78 -26.66 -15.47
N PHE A 3 23.02 -25.38 -15.22
CA PHE A 3 22.44 -24.65 -14.08
C PHE A 3 21.10 -24.07 -14.54
N ARG A 4 20.03 -24.87 -14.45
CA ARG A 4 18.62 -24.51 -14.68
C ARG A 4 17.78 -25.55 -13.94
N ARG A 5 16.73 -25.10 -13.24
CA ARG A 5 16.18 -25.66 -11.97
C ARG A 5 17.05 -25.12 -10.84
N ASP A 6 16.73 -24.00 -10.19
CA ASP A 6 15.58 -23.85 -9.28
C ASP A 6 15.12 -22.37 -9.17
N MET A 7 14.74 -21.73 -10.29
CA MET A 7 14.14 -20.39 -10.27
C MET A 7 12.62 -20.39 -10.53
N ASP A 8 12.07 -21.54 -10.92
CA ASP A 8 10.64 -21.69 -11.22
C ASP A 8 9.81 -22.10 -9.99
N GLU A 9 10.43 -22.51 -8.88
CA GLU A 9 9.71 -22.85 -7.63
C GLU A 9 9.44 -21.65 -6.71
N LEU A 10 10.00 -20.47 -6.98
CA LEU A 10 9.79 -19.27 -6.16
C LEU A 10 8.69 -18.33 -6.69
N MET A 11 8.10 -18.64 -7.85
CA MET A 11 7.12 -17.77 -8.51
C MET A 11 5.68 -18.33 -8.51
N ASN A 12 5.44 -19.43 -7.81
CA ASN A 12 4.13 -20.10 -7.79
C ASN A 12 3.69 -20.61 -6.42
N VAL A 13 4.03 -19.90 -5.34
CA VAL A 13 3.31 -20.07 -4.07
C VAL A 13 2.18 -19.05 -4.07
N HIS A 14 0.99 -19.57 -4.36
CA HIS A 14 -0.29 -18.90 -4.22
C HIS A 14 -0.35 -18.05 -2.95
N VAL A 15 -1.07 -16.94 -3.11
CA VAL A 15 -1.70 -16.17 -2.04
C VAL A 15 -2.55 -17.12 -1.21
N GLU A 16 -1.96 -17.72 -0.18
CA GLU A 16 -2.60 -18.44 0.92
C GLU A 16 -1.47 -18.85 1.90
N ARG A 17 -0.97 -17.88 2.66
CA ARG A 17 -0.35 -18.21 3.95
C ARG A 17 -1.25 -17.64 5.02
N GLN A 18 -2.18 -18.50 5.42
CA GLN A 18 -2.76 -18.51 6.76
C GLN A 18 -1.65 -18.19 7.77
N VAL A 19 -1.98 -17.26 8.67
CA VAL A 19 -1.20 -16.97 9.85
C VAL A 19 -1.03 -18.31 10.59
N GLU A 20 0.17 -18.89 10.58
CA GLU A 20 0.44 -20.06 11.41
C GLU A 20 0.29 -19.63 12.87
N PRO A 21 -0.63 -20.23 13.64
CA PRO A 21 -0.83 -19.84 15.03
C PRO A 21 0.37 -20.28 15.86
N ASN A 22 0.83 -19.37 16.71
CA ASN A 22 1.87 -19.62 17.71
C ASN A 22 1.44 -20.78 18.64
N PRO A 23 2.17 -21.90 18.71
CA PRO A 23 1.73 -23.13 19.39
C PRO A 23 1.79 -23.08 20.93
N SER A 24 1.92 -21.89 21.55
CA SER A 24 2.05 -21.75 23.01
C SER A 24 0.80 -21.23 23.73
N ARG A 25 -0.36 -21.19 23.08
CA ARG A 25 -1.64 -20.94 23.78
C ARG A 25 -2.68 -21.96 23.33
N ASN A 26 -2.89 -22.93 24.20
CA ASN A 26 -3.78 -24.07 24.01
C ASN A 26 -5.26 -23.71 24.24
N ASP A 27 -5.68 -22.53 23.83
CA ASP A 27 -7.09 -22.12 23.82
C ASP A 27 -7.57 -22.17 22.36
N ILE A 28 -7.54 -23.38 21.80
CA ILE A 28 -8.22 -23.68 20.53
C ILE A 28 -9.71 -23.65 20.85
N MET A 29 -10.34 -22.49 20.70
CA MET A 29 -11.77 -22.44 20.46
C MET A 29 -11.99 -23.04 19.07
N ASP A 30 -12.55 -24.26 19.04
CA ASP A 30 -13.32 -24.72 17.89
C ASP A 30 -14.43 -23.68 17.66
N TRP A 31 -14.22 -22.78 16.71
CA TRP A 31 -15.21 -21.80 16.30
C TRP A 31 -15.38 -21.88 14.79
N ASP A 32 -16.55 -22.38 14.43
CA ASP A 32 -17.09 -22.62 13.10
C ASP A 32 -17.79 -21.37 12.50
N GLY A 33 -17.39 -20.18 12.97
CA GLY A 33 -17.88 -18.88 12.51
C GLY A 33 -16.89 -18.15 11.59
N GLU A 34 -17.43 -17.33 10.67
CA GLU A 34 -16.64 -16.34 9.93
C GLU A 34 -16.16 -15.24 10.91
N TYR A 35 -14.85 -14.99 10.96
CA TYR A 35 -14.31 -13.87 11.73
C TYR A 35 -14.70 -12.55 11.06
N THR A 36 -15.28 -11.64 11.83
CA THR A 36 -15.51 -10.26 11.39
C THR A 36 -14.21 -9.45 11.45
N LEU A 37 -14.16 -8.31 10.75
CA LEU A 37 -13.06 -7.35 10.86
C LEU A 37 -12.84 -6.94 12.33
N GLN A 38 -13.92 -6.75 13.08
CA GLN A 38 -13.86 -6.38 14.49
C GLN A 38 -13.20 -7.48 15.33
N ASP A 39 -13.49 -8.75 15.08
CA ASP A 39 -12.86 -9.87 15.79
C ASP A 39 -11.33 -9.87 15.60
N VAL A 40 -10.87 -9.61 14.38
CA VAL A 40 -9.44 -9.49 14.07
C VAL A 40 -8.82 -8.28 14.76
N MET A 41 -9.52 -7.15 14.80
CA MET A 41 -9.03 -5.95 15.49
C MET A 41 -8.91 -6.16 16.99
N ASP A 42 -9.95 -6.70 17.63
CA ASP A 42 -10.01 -6.93 19.08
C ASP A 42 -8.96 -7.96 19.52
N ALA A 43 -8.81 -9.06 18.79
CA ALA A 43 -7.81 -10.09 19.08
C ALA A 43 -6.36 -9.59 19.02
N ASN A 44 -6.11 -8.52 18.27
CA ASN A 44 -4.78 -7.93 18.09
C ASN A 44 -4.60 -6.59 18.82
N GLY A 45 -5.62 -6.13 19.57
CA GLY A 45 -5.60 -4.82 20.24
C GLY A 45 -5.44 -3.65 19.26
N LEU A 46 -5.96 -3.79 18.05
CA LEU A 46 -5.91 -2.75 17.01
C LEU A 46 -7.04 -1.75 17.22
N VAL A 47 -6.73 -0.47 17.04
CA VAL A 47 -7.71 0.61 17.08
C VAL A 47 -7.61 1.38 15.76
N GLU A 48 -8.76 1.68 15.15
CA GLU A 48 -8.80 2.47 13.94
C GLU A 48 -8.38 3.92 14.23
N ALA A 49 -7.41 4.43 13.47
CA ALA A 49 -7.01 5.82 13.51
C ALA A 49 -7.85 6.66 12.54
N THR A 50 -8.30 7.83 12.98
CA THR A 50 -9.06 8.75 12.12
C THR A 50 -8.13 9.47 11.15
N THR A 51 -8.25 9.20 9.86
CA THR A 51 -7.46 9.88 8.82
C THR A 51 -8.28 10.95 8.09
N PRO A 52 -7.63 11.99 7.52
CA PRO A 52 -8.35 13.06 6.84
C PRO A 52 -8.98 12.58 5.53
N PRO A 53 -10.26 12.91 5.24
CA PRO A 53 -10.97 12.51 4.02
C PRO A 53 -10.59 13.41 2.83
N THR A 54 -9.29 13.60 2.60
CA THR A 54 -8.76 14.58 1.64
C THR A 54 -7.95 13.96 0.51
N GLY A 55 -7.98 12.63 0.37
CA GLY A 55 -7.10 11.88 -0.52
C GLY A 55 -5.70 11.64 0.05
N ASN A 56 -5.40 12.20 1.22
CA ASN A 56 -4.16 11.96 1.96
C ASN A 56 -4.23 10.78 2.96
N CYS A 57 -5.42 10.19 3.15
CA CYS A 57 -5.71 9.20 4.19
C CYS A 57 -4.70 8.04 4.23
N GLN A 58 -4.40 7.44 3.08
CA GLN A 58 -3.45 6.32 3.01
C GLN A 58 -2.06 6.70 3.54
N PHE A 59 -1.55 7.88 3.18
CA PHE A 59 -0.21 8.31 3.57
C PHE A 59 -0.14 8.70 5.04
N TYR A 60 -1.22 9.29 5.58
CA TYR A 60 -1.35 9.57 7.01
C TYR A 60 -1.47 8.27 7.81
N ALA A 61 -2.29 7.30 7.37
CA ALA A 61 -2.40 6.00 8.03
C ALA A 61 -1.04 5.31 8.15
N VAL A 62 -0.26 5.31 7.07
CA VAL A 62 1.11 4.74 7.09
C VAL A 62 2.03 5.55 8.02
N ALA A 63 1.96 6.88 8.01
CA ALA A 63 2.77 7.73 8.88
C ALA A 63 2.42 7.53 10.38
N GLU A 64 1.14 7.47 10.73
CA GLU A 64 0.65 7.22 12.10
C GLU A 64 1.11 5.84 12.58
N ALA A 65 0.96 4.80 11.75
CA ALA A 65 1.42 3.45 12.08
C ALA A 65 2.95 3.37 12.24
N MET A 66 3.71 4.11 11.42
CA MET A 66 5.17 4.14 11.49
C MET A 66 5.70 4.85 12.75
N LEU A 67 5.08 5.97 13.11
CA LEU A 67 5.53 6.84 14.19
C LEU A 67 4.90 6.47 15.53
N GLN A 68 3.83 5.66 15.53
CA GLN A 68 3.03 5.34 16.70
C GLN A 68 2.49 6.60 17.40
N ILE A 69 2.02 7.55 16.59
CA ILE A 69 1.40 8.80 17.04
C ILE A 69 0.10 9.05 16.29
N THR A 70 -0.77 9.83 16.92
CA THR A 70 -2.06 10.29 16.40
C THR A 70 -2.04 11.80 16.13
N GLN A 71 -3.04 12.31 15.44
CA GLN A 71 -3.21 13.75 15.11
C GLN A 71 -3.72 14.60 16.29
N ASP A 72 -3.46 14.19 17.53
CA ASP A 72 -4.09 14.77 18.73
C ASP A 72 -3.56 16.18 19.08
N ASP A 73 -2.39 16.55 18.57
CA ASP A 73 -1.81 17.87 18.74
C ASP A 73 -1.13 18.40 17.47
N LYS A 74 -0.85 19.71 17.47
CA LYS A 74 -0.26 20.43 16.33
C LYS A 74 1.17 20.01 15.99
N ALA A 75 1.93 19.52 16.97
CA ALA A 75 3.30 19.06 16.73
C ALA A 75 3.27 17.70 16.01
N ASN A 76 2.43 16.78 16.48
CA ASN A 76 2.19 15.49 15.84
C ASN A 76 1.62 15.68 14.42
N GLU A 77 0.65 16.59 14.25
CA GLU A 77 0.09 16.90 12.93
C GLU A 77 1.17 17.33 11.93
N LYS A 78 2.07 18.23 12.32
CA LYS A 78 3.20 18.66 11.47
C LYS A 78 4.16 17.53 11.15
N LEU A 79 4.45 16.68 12.14
CA LEU A 79 5.34 15.54 11.95
C LEU A 79 4.73 14.49 11.02
N LEU A 80 3.42 14.22 11.15
CA LEU A 80 2.67 13.34 10.26
C LEU A 80 2.61 13.90 8.84
N GLU A 81 2.33 15.20 8.66
CA GLU A 81 2.35 15.87 7.36
C GLU A 81 3.72 15.71 6.67
N ALA A 82 4.81 16.00 7.40
CA ALA A 82 6.15 15.88 6.88
C ALA A 82 6.51 14.42 6.54
N THR A 83 6.06 13.47 7.36
CA THR A 83 6.32 12.04 7.15
C THR A 83 5.53 11.49 5.97
N ALA A 84 4.26 11.86 5.83
CA ALA A 84 3.43 11.55 4.67
C ALA A 84 4.08 12.07 3.38
N GLY A 85 4.60 13.29 3.38
CA GLY A 85 5.33 13.85 2.24
C GLY A 85 6.58 13.05 1.87
N ARG A 86 7.38 12.64 2.87
CA ARG A 86 8.56 11.78 2.66
C ARG A 86 8.20 10.40 2.14
N ILE A 87 7.10 9.81 2.63
CA ILE A 87 6.58 8.52 2.14
C ILE A 87 6.26 8.65 0.65
N LYS A 88 5.47 9.65 0.26
CA LYS A 88 5.11 9.89 -1.15
C LYS A 88 6.33 10.05 -2.07
N GLN A 89 7.33 10.82 -1.63
CA GLN A 89 8.58 10.99 -2.39
C GLN A 89 9.37 9.69 -2.52
N SER A 90 9.45 8.92 -1.43
CA SER A 90 10.20 7.65 -1.41
C SER A 90 9.52 6.59 -2.28
N MET A 91 8.19 6.65 -2.41
CA MET A 91 7.42 5.77 -3.30
C MET A 91 7.72 6.03 -4.78
N ASP A 92 7.88 7.28 -5.22
CA ASP A 92 8.28 7.59 -6.61
C ASP A 92 9.68 7.02 -6.90
N ALA A 93 10.62 7.16 -5.95
CA ALA A 93 11.93 6.55 -6.07
C ALA A 93 11.85 5.02 -6.14
N ALA A 94 11.04 4.39 -5.28
CA ALA A 94 10.85 2.94 -5.25
C ALA A 94 10.20 2.42 -6.55
N ALA A 95 9.21 3.12 -7.09
CA ALA A 95 8.54 2.74 -8.33
C ALA A 95 9.49 2.76 -9.53
N ARG A 96 10.45 3.69 -9.56
CA ARG A 96 11.46 3.76 -10.62
C ARG A 96 12.48 2.64 -10.53
N LEU A 97 12.80 2.18 -9.31
CA LEU A 97 13.75 1.09 -9.09
C LEU A 97 13.12 -0.24 -9.48
N ASN A 98 13.65 -0.89 -10.52
CA ASN A 98 13.15 -2.17 -11.03
C ASN A 98 11.67 -2.13 -11.47
N PHE A 99 11.21 -1.02 -12.04
CA PHE A 99 9.82 -0.81 -12.47
C PHE A 99 9.22 -2.03 -13.20
N ASP A 100 9.93 -2.58 -14.19
CA ASP A 100 9.41 -3.68 -15.02
C ASP A 100 9.24 -5.00 -14.24
N LEU A 101 9.93 -5.17 -13.10
CA LEU A 101 9.73 -6.31 -12.20
C LEU A 101 8.52 -6.10 -11.28
N GLU A 102 8.36 -4.88 -10.75
CA GLU A 102 7.26 -4.55 -9.84
C GLU A 102 5.92 -4.40 -10.58
N PHE A 103 5.98 -3.89 -11.81
CA PHE A 103 4.86 -3.63 -12.70
C PHE A 103 5.16 -4.19 -14.10
N PRO A 104 4.96 -5.51 -14.32
CA PRO A 104 5.09 -6.10 -15.65
C PRO A 104 4.13 -5.44 -16.66
N GLU A 105 4.51 -5.38 -17.94
CA GLU A 105 3.75 -4.65 -18.98
C GLU A 105 2.24 -4.99 -19.02
N GLY A 106 1.90 -6.27 -18.82
CA GLY A 106 0.52 -6.74 -18.83
C GLY A 106 -0.37 -6.13 -17.74
N THR A 107 0.21 -5.57 -16.66
CA THR A 107 -0.55 -4.98 -15.54
C THR A 107 -0.85 -3.50 -15.74
N HIS A 108 -0.11 -2.81 -16.62
CA HIS A 108 -0.17 -1.34 -16.70
C HIS A 108 -1.58 -0.82 -17.03
N MET A 109 -2.29 -1.45 -17.96
CA MET A 109 -3.63 -0.98 -18.33
C MET A 109 -4.61 -1.12 -17.17
N GLY A 110 -4.61 -2.26 -16.46
CA GLY A 110 -5.51 -2.47 -15.32
C GLY A 110 -5.28 -1.47 -14.20
N ILE A 111 -4.01 -1.15 -13.92
CA ILE A 111 -3.63 -0.08 -12.96
C ILE A 111 -4.20 1.26 -13.43
N LEU A 112 -3.98 1.63 -14.69
CA LEU A 112 -4.43 2.92 -15.22
C LEU A 112 -5.95 3.04 -15.27
N GLU A 113 -6.67 1.97 -15.62
CA GLU A 113 -8.13 1.93 -15.63
C GLU A 113 -8.70 2.11 -14.21
N ALA A 114 -8.15 1.41 -13.22
CA ALA A 114 -8.56 1.55 -11.81
C ALA A 114 -8.35 2.99 -11.28
N LEU A 115 -7.34 3.69 -11.81
CA LEU A 115 -7.03 5.08 -11.46
C LEU A 115 -7.79 6.11 -12.31
N GLY A 116 -8.60 5.68 -13.28
CA GLY A 116 -9.28 6.59 -14.23
C GLY A 116 -8.33 7.32 -15.18
N ARG A 117 -7.13 6.75 -15.42
CA ARG A 117 -6.07 7.27 -16.32
C ARG A 117 -5.90 6.42 -17.58
N GLY A 118 -6.64 5.33 -17.71
CA GLY A 118 -6.55 4.41 -18.84
C GLY A 118 -7.18 4.97 -20.11
N ASP A 119 -6.47 4.79 -21.23
CA ASP A 119 -7.02 4.93 -22.58
C ASP A 119 -6.59 3.70 -23.39
N GLN A 120 -7.55 2.95 -23.94
CA GLN A 120 -7.32 1.74 -24.72
C GLN A 120 -6.41 1.94 -25.94
N LYS A 121 -6.23 3.17 -26.40
CA LYS A 121 -5.34 3.53 -27.51
C LYS A 121 -3.88 3.69 -27.10
N MET A 122 -3.57 3.74 -25.80
CA MET A 122 -2.20 3.89 -25.30
C MET A 122 -1.32 2.69 -25.69
N LYS A 123 -0.19 2.98 -26.31
CA LYS A 123 0.87 2.01 -26.60
C LYS A 123 1.56 1.59 -25.30
N PRO A 124 2.20 0.40 -25.25
CA PRO A 124 2.91 -0.09 -24.07
C PRO A 124 3.83 0.94 -23.39
N LYS A 125 4.63 1.67 -24.19
CA LYS A 125 5.54 2.71 -23.67
C LYS A 125 4.80 3.90 -23.03
N GLU A 126 3.64 4.27 -23.57
CA GLU A 126 2.80 5.35 -23.03
C GLU A 126 2.20 4.90 -21.71
N ARG A 127 1.68 3.67 -21.63
CA ARG A 127 1.16 3.09 -20.38
C ARG A 127 2.20 3.07 -19.27
N LYS A 128 3.41 2.56 -19.57
CA LYS A 128 4.55 2.59 -18.61
C LYS A 128 4.83 4.00 -18.12
N THR A 129 4.90 4.95 -19.05
CA THR A 129 5.18 6.36 -18.72
C THR A 129 4.08 6.92 -17.80
N GLU A 130 2.82 6.57 -18.06
CA GLU A 130 1.69 7.05 -17.29
C GLU A 130 1.62 6.45 -15.89
N VAL A 131 1.99 5.18 -15.71
CA VAL A 131 2.13 4.58 -14.37
C VAL A 131 3.24 5.28 -13.58
N LEU A 132 4.37 5.61 -14.23
CA LEU A 132 5.43 6.40 -13.59
C LEU A 132 5.00 7.83 -13.28
N ASN A 133 4.18 8.44 -14.14
CA ASN A 133 3.58 9.75 -13.87
C ASN A 133 2.66 9.70 -12.66
N TYR A 134 1.89 8.62 -12.47
CA TYR A 134 1.07 8.44 -11.26
C TYR A 134 1.86 8.54 -9.96
N PHE A 135 2.98 7.84 -9.84
CA PHE A 135 3.82 7.96 -8.65
C PHE A 135 4.44 9.35 -8.51
N LYS A 136 4.86 9.96 -9.61
CA LYS A 136 5.39 11.33 -9.63
C LYS A 136 4.35 12.37 -9.19
N ASP A 137 3.11 12.23 -9.65
CA ASP A 137 2.00 13.11 -9.33
C ASP A 137 1.63 13.00 -7.84
N ILE A 138 1.61 11.77 -7.29
CA ILE A 138 1.50 11.54 -5.85
C ILE A 138 2.64 12.23 -5.11
N ALA A 139 3.90 11.99 -5.49
CA ALA A 139 5.08 12.57 -4.85
C ALA A 139 5.09 14.10 -4.84
N SER A 140 4.48 14.72 -5.85
CA SER A 140 4.38 16.17 -6.00
C SER A 140 3.11 16.77 -5.36
N SER A 141 2.17 15.93 -4.93
CA SER A 141 0.91 16.37 -4.32
C SER A 141 1.10 16.92 -2.90
N SER A 142 0.24 17.85 -2.51
CA SER A 142 0.24 18.39 -1.14
C SER A 142 0.03 17.26 -0.11
N SER A 143 0.83 17.26 0.95
CA SER A 143 0.61 16.38 2.10
C SER A 143 -0.13 17.07 3.24
N SER A 144 -0.53 18.33 3.03
CA SER A 144 -1.22 19.06 4.07
C SER A 144 -2.60 18.50 4.34
N ARG A 145 -2.94 18.39 5.63
CA ARG A 145 -4.22 17.86 6.10
C ARG A 145 -5.41 18.63 5.54
N SER A 146 -5.26 19.93 5.37
CA SER A 146 -6.32 20.83 4.86
C SER A 146 -6.44 20.82 3.33
N SER A 147 -5.52 20.18 2.61
CA SER A 147 -5.54 20.13 1.14
C SER A 147 -6.35 18.93 0.65
N THR A 148 -7.41 19.19 -0.11
CA THR A 148 -8.15 18.14 -0.83
C THR A 148 -7.46 17.83 -2.15
N LEU A 149 -7.06 16.57 -2.32
CA LEU A 149 -6.39 16.09 -3.52
C LEU A 149 -7.38 15.59 -4.59
N PRO A 150 -7.09 15.79 -5.88
CA PRO A 150 -7.88 15.18 -6.95
C PRO A 150 -7.76 13.65 -6.92
N ARG A 151 -8.83 12.95 -7.33
CA ARG A 151 -8.90 11.47 -7.29
C ARG A 151 -7.76 10.78 -8.07
N SER A 152 -7.25 11.42 -9.11
CA SER A 152 -6.14 10.91 -9.94
C SER A 152 -4.81 10.75 -9.19
N VAL A 153 -4.66 11.34 -8.00
CA VAL A 153 -3.47 11.19 -7.13
C VAL A 153 -3.79 10.55 -5.78
N TRP A 154 -4.95 9.91 -5.66
CA TRP A 154 -5.26 9.12 -4.46
C TRP A 154 -4.42 7.84 -4.43
N GLY A 155 -4.11 7.39 -3.22
CA GLY A 155 -3.42 6.11 -3.02
C GLY A 155 -4.33 4.92 -3.36
N GLY A 156 -3.73 3.88 -3.92
CA GLY A 156 -4.33 2.58 -4.19
C GLY A 156 -3.44 1.43 -3.69
N SER A 157 -3.62 0.24 -4.26
CA SER A 157 -2.84 -0.95 -3.88
C SER A 157 -1.37 -0.84 -4.32
N GLU A 158 -1.15 -0.21 -5.47
CA GLU A 158 0.15 0.00 -6.10
C GLU A 158 1.00 0.98 -5.28
N SER A 159 0.37 2.02 -4.76
CA SER A 159 1.01 3.02 -3.90
C SER A 159 1.37 2.43 -2.53
N LEU A 160 0.52 1.57 -1.94
CA LEU A 160 0.88 0.82 -0.73
C LEU A 160 2.03 -0.15 -0.96
N ARG A 161 2.05 -0.86 -2.11
CA ARG A 161 3.18 -1.73 -2.47
C ARG A 161 4.49 -0.94 -2.52
N MET A 162 4.48 0.24 -3.16
CA MET A 162 5.67 1.09 -3.24
C MET A 162 6.03 1.70 -1.89
N ALA A 163 5.06 2.01 -1.03
CA ALA A 163 5.32 2.45 0.33
C ALA A 163 6.02 1.34 1.13
N ALA A 164 5.51 0.10 1.08
CA ALA A 164 6.11 -1.05 1.74
C ALA A 164 7.57 -1.28 1.29
N LYS A 165 7.84 -1.13 -0.02
CA LYS A 165 9.19 -1.22 -0.59
C LYS A 165 10.11 -0.10 -0.12
N ALA A 166 9.65 1.15 -0.21
CA ALA A 166 10.40 2.32 0.22
C ALA A 166 10.76 2.26 1.70
N LEU A 167 9.83 1.79 2.53
CA LEU A 167 9.99 1.68 3.97
C LEU A 167 10.69 0.40 4.43
N GLN A 168 10.92 -0.55 3.51
CA GLN A 168 11.41 -1.90 3.80
C GLN A 168 10.61 -2.59 4.92
N LYS A 169 9.29 -2.38 4.92
CA LYS A 169 8.35 -2.93 5.91
C LYS A 169 7.14 -3.52 5.21
N LYS A 170 6.66 -4.66 5.73
CA LYS A 170 5.39 -5.23 5.28
C LYS A 170 4.24 -4.35 5.77
N ILE A 171 3.28 -4.09 4.89
CA ILE A 171 2.03 -3.38 5.22
C ILE A 171 0.90 -4.38 5.01
N PHE A 172 0.07 -4.56 6.04
CA PHE A 172 -1.14 -5.36 6.00
C PHE A 172 -2.34 -4.42 5.99
N VAL A 173 -3.31 -4.68 5.11
CA VAL A 173 -4.55 -3.91 5.02
C VAL A 173 -5.68 -4.85 5.41
N LEU A 174 -6.46 -4.45 6.41
CA LEU A 174 -7.69 -5.12 6.80
C LEU A 174 -8.84 -4.39 6.13
N ILE A 175 -9.69 -5.11 5.41
CA ILE A 175 -10.86 -4.57 4.70
C ILE A 175 -12.07 -5.45 5.01
N GLU A 176 -13.23 -4.83 5.21
CA GLU A 176 -14.51 -5.53 5.28
C GLU A 176 -15.00 -5.78 3.85
N THR A 177 -15.41 -7.02 3.57
CA THR A 177 -15.83 -7.48 2.22
C THR A 177 -17.33 -7.69 2.12
#